data_AF-A0A0B1Q1S5-F1
#
_entry.id   AF-A0A0B1Q1S5-F1
#
_cell.length_a   1.000
_cell.length_b   1.000
_cell.length_c   1.000
_cell.angle_alpha   90.00
_cell.angle_beta   90.00
_cell.angle_gamma   90.00
#
_symmetry.space_group_name_H-M   'P 1'
#
loop_
_entity.id
_entity.type
_entity.pdbx_description
1 polymer ?
#
loop_
_entity_poly.entity_id
_entity_poly.type
_entity_poly.pdbx_seq_one_letter_code
_entity_poly.pdbx_strand_id
1 'polypeptide(L)'
;MSALEESLRRALNLGDAADPEYRLSIYQASERALEKMLAEKAVPANEAQQRRHALAEAISRIEDDFEAGALPADEAAPAHADHDIDFDDEHAAHQPPDPYADYESGTDRHPPRRGLVSMPTLIGIGAALFLVIALYVVSTIFQSDAAVPAGEGDNATVTGEATSPTDISWINVFSGGNIETLSTPEGGRVEAITANGREAVRMQSPSGQTSEVMLAVGPGLVGEIAGSTVRVELTAGSPDSRAREFSVRCLFASSSICDRQRFVTSMQEEAFVFDIAVPGDAASPATLAIAPGVGGEGSDLDLFAVRMRVIG
;
A
#
# COMPACT_ATOMS: atom_id res chain seq x y z
N MET A 1 -8.71 -19.84 -7.26
CA MET A 1 -9.51 -18.76 -6.64
C MET A 1 -9.96 -19.25 -5.28
N SER A 2 -9.85 -18.40 -4.25
CA SER A 2 -10.36 -18.71 -2.91
C SER A 2 -11.86 -18.37 -2.80
N ALA A 3 -12.59 -18.99 -1.86
CA ALA A 3 -14.01 -18.68 -1.65
C ALA A 3 -14.26 -17.20 -1.29
N LEU A 4 -13.26 -16.57 -0.65
CA LEU A 4 -13.30 -15.17 -0.25
C LEU A 4 -13.05 -14.24 -1.45
N GLU A 5 -12.12 -14.59 -2.32
CA GLU A 5 -11.89 -13.90 -3.60
C GLU A 5 -13.14 -13.96 -4.50
N GLU A 6 -13.79 -15.13 -4.61
CA GLU A 6 -15.06 -15.26 -5.35
C GLU A 6 -16.16 -14.37 -4.77
N SER A 7 -16.22 -14.25 -3.44
CA SER A 7 -17.22 -13.38 -2.78
C SER A 7 -16.99 -11.90 -3.09
N LEU A 8 -15.73 -11.45 -3.10
CA LEU A 8 -15.36 -10.09 -3.46
C LEU A 8 -15.67 -9.79 -4.93
N ARG A 9 -15.29 -10.68 -5.85
CA ARG A 9 -15.58 -10.50 -7.28
C ARG A 9 -17.08 -10.43 -7.56
N ARG A 10 -17.88 -11.24 -6.87
CA ARG A 10 -19.35 -11.12 -6.95
C ARG A 10 -19.85 -9.77 -6.45
N ALA A 11 -19.32 -9.28 -5.33
CA ALA A 11 -19.72 -7.98 -4.79
C ALA A 11 -19.34 -6.82 -5.74
N LEU A 12 -18.16 -6.88 -6.35
CA LEU A 12 -17.70 -5.90 -7.33
C LEU A 12 -18.58 -5.89 -8.60
N ASN A 13 -19.01 -7.06 -9.07
CA ASN A 13 -19.87 -7.19 -10.24
C ASN A 13 -21.29 -6.65 -10.04
N LEU A 14 -21.70 -6.28 -8.82
CA LEU A 14 -22.99 -5.65 -8.56
C LEU A 14 -23.02 -4.15 -8.91
N GLY A 15 -21.86 -3.53 -9.15
CA GLY A 15 -21.74 -2.12 -9.48
C GLY A 15 -20.63 -1.88 -10.52
N ASP A 16 -20.03 -0.69 -10.45
CA ASP A 16 -18.98 -0.31 -11.41
C ASP A 16 -17.60 -0.73 -10.93
N ALA A 17 -17.24 -1.98 -11.18
CA ALA A 17 -15.92 -2.49 -10.81
C ALA A 17 -14.76 -1.81 -11.55
N ALA A 18 -15.01 -1.10 -12.66
CA ALA A 18 -13.97 -0.35 -13.35
C ALA A 18 -13.56 0.92 -12.58
N ASP A 19 -14.48 1.50 -11.80
CA ASP A 19 -14.22 2.64 -10.93
C ASP A 19 -13.36 2.24 -9.70
N PRO A 20 -12.14 2.79 -9.56
CA PRO A 20 -11.28 2.53 -8.41
C PRO A 20 -11.91 2.92 -7.06
N GLU A 21 -12.71 4.00 -7.00
CA GLU A 21 -13.34 4.43 -5.75
C GLU A 21 -14.42 3.44 -5.31
N TYR A 22 -15.20 2.91 -6.26
CA TYR A 22 -16.17 1.85 -5.99
C TYR A 22 -15.47 0.59 -5.47
N ARG A 23 -14.40 0.11 -6.12
CA ARG A 23 -13.65 -1.06 -5.65
C ARG A 23 -13.13 -0.90 -4.22
N LEU A 24 -12.51 0.25 -3.93
CA LEU A 24 -12.01 0.58 -2.60
C LEU A 24 -13.13 0.51 -1.54
N SER A 25 -14.32 1.00 -1.86
CA SER A 25 -15.46 0.96 -0.93
C SER A 25 -15.88 -0.47 -0.56
N ILE A 26 -15.86 -1.39 -1.53
CA ILE A 26 -16.18 -2.82 -1.34
C ILE A 26 -15.12 -3.51 -0.48
N TYR A 27 -13.84 -3.19 -0.68
CA TYR A 27 -12.76 -3.72 0.16
C TYR A 27 -12.87 -3.26 1.60
N GLN A 28 -13.08 -1.96 1.84
CA GLN A 28 -13.26 -1.42 3.19
C GLN A 28 -14.50 -1.98 3.90
N ALA A 29 -15.59 -2.23 3.16
CA ALA A 29 -16.77 -2.89 3.72
C ALA A 29 -16.46 -4.35 4.11
N SER A 30 -15.71 -5.06 3.28
CA SER A 30 -15.33 -6.46 3.51
C SER A 30 -14.38 -6.63 4.69
N GLU A 31 -13.41 -5.72 4.86
CA GLU A 31 -12.53 -5.68 6.03
C GLU A 31 -13.32 -5.45 7.32
N ARG A 32 -14.21 -4.45 7.35
CA ARG A 32 -15.06 -4.18 8.51
C ARG A 32 -15.96 -5.37 8.86
N ALA A 33 -16.51 -6.04 7.85
CA ALA A 33 -17.32 -7.24 8.05
C ALA A 33 -16.49 -8.41 8.61
N LEU A 34 -15.26 -8.60 8.10
CA LEU A 34 -14.33 -9.59 8.63
C LEU A 34 -13.98 -9.29 10.08
N GLU A 35 -13.60 -8.05 10.40
CA GLU A 35 -13.26 -7.64 11.77
C GLU A 35 -14.40 -7.88 12.75
N LYS A 36 -15.62 -7.47 12.36
CA LYS A 36 -16.82 -7.71 13.17
C LYS A 36 -17.04 -9.21 13.41
N MET A 37 -16.91 -10.03 12.38
CA MET A 37 -17.07 -11.48 12.48
C MET A 37 -15.99 -12.15 13.34
N LEU A 38 -14.74 -11.69 13.26
CA LEU A 38 -13.63 -12.18 14.08
C LEU A 38 -13.87 -11.87 15.56
N ALA A 39 -14.33 -10.65 15.86
CA ALA A 39 -14.65 -10.21 17.22
C ALA A 39 -15.86 -10.99 17.78
N GLU A 40 -16.93 -11.13 17.00
CA GLU A 40 -18.15 -11.83 17.41
C GLU A 40 -17.90 -13.33 17.67
N LYS A 41 -17.06 -13.97 16.83
CA LYS A 41 -16.74 -15.39 16.97
C LYS A 41 -15.58 -15.68 17.95
N ALA A 42 -15.01 -14.66 18.58
CA ALA A 42 -13.86 -14.76 19.47
C ALA A 42 -12.73 -15.64 18.90
N VAL A 43 -12.41 -15.44 17.61
CA VAL A 43 -11.40 -16.22 16.89
C VAL A 43 -10.01 -15.99 17.51
N PRO A 44 -9.20 -17.03 17.75
CA PRO A 44 -7.87 -16.84 18.34
C PRO A 44 -6.96 -16.01 17.42
N ALA A 45 -6.06 -15.23 18.01
CA ALA A 45 -5.30 -14.19 17.31
C ALA A 45 -4.53 -14.69 16.08
N ASN A 46 -4.01 -15.91 16.11
CA ASN A 46 -3.32 -16.52 14.98
C ASN A 46 -4.25 -16.83 13.80
N GLU A 47 -5.45 -17.37 14.04
CA GLU A 47 -6.45 -17.60 12.99
C GLU A 47 -7.04 -16.28 12.49
N ALA A 48 -7.26 -15.31 13.39
CA ALA A 48 -7.71 -13.97 13.02
C ALA A 48 -6.72 -13.31 12.06
N GLN A 49 -5.41 -13.42 12.35
CA GLN A 49 -4.36 -12.91 11.48
C GLN A 49 -4.31 -13.63 10.13
N GLN A 50 -4.45 -14.96 10.11
CA GLN A 50 -4.52 -15.74 8.87
C GLN A 50 -5.70 -15.32 7.99
N ARG A 51 -6.88 -15.06 8.59
CA ARG A 51 -8.06 -14.62 7.84
C ARG A 51 -7.91 -13.20 7.27
N ARG A 52 -7.28 -12.28 8.01
CA ARG A 52 -6.93 -10.95 7.49
C ARG A 52 -5.96 -11.05 6.32
N HIS A 53 -4.94 -11.89 6.44
CA HIS A 53 -3.98 -12.11 5.36
C HIS A 53 -4.64 -12.70 4.11
N ALA A 54 -5.55 -13.67 4.28
CA ALA A 54 -6.31 -14.25 3.17
C ALA A 54 -7.21 -13.23 2.45
N LEU A 55 -7.75 -12.24 3.17
CA LEU A 55 -8.49 -11.12 2.58
C LEU A 55 -7.57 -10.18 1.79
N ALA A 56 -6.44 -9.79 2.37
CA ALA A 56 -5.45 -8.95 1.69
C ALA A 56 -4.92 -9.60 0.39
N GLU A 57 -4.60 -10.89 0.42
CA GLU A 57 -4.14 -11.64 -0.76
C GLU A 57 -5.21 -11.73 -1.85
N ALA A 58 -6.48 -11.89 -1.46
CA ALA A 58 -7.60 -11.89 -2.40
C ALA A 58 -7.78 -10.52 -3.07
N ILE A 59 -7.67 -9.43 -2.31
CA ILE A 59 -7.73 -8.05 -2.85
C ILE A 59 -6.58 -7.81 -3.83
N SER A 60 -5.35 -8.16 -3.46
CA SER A 60 -4.17 -7.99 -4.32
C SER A 60 -4.35 -8.69 -5.66
N ARG A 61 -4.79 -9.96 -5.67
CA ARG A 61 -5.06 -10.70 -6.92
C ARG A 61 -6.13 -10.05 -7.78
N ILE A 62 -7.15 -9.46 -7.16
CA ILE A 62 -8.22 -8.79 -7.90
C ILE A 62 -7.69 -7.50 -8.53
N GLU A 63 -6.92 -6.69 -7.81
CA GLU A 63 -6.34 -5.47 -8.37
C GLU A 63 -5.31 -5.78 -9.46
N ASP A 64 -4.48 -6.82 -9.32
CA ASP A 64 -3.56 -7.27 -10.37
C ASP A 64 -4.31 -7.60 -11.67
N ASP A 65 -5.49 -8.22 -11.58
CA ASP A 65 -6.33 -8.51 -12.75
C ASP A 65 -6.90 -7.24 -13.39
N PHE A 66 -7.31 -6.25 -12.58
CA PHE A 66 -7.78 -4.96 -13.08
C PHE A 66 -6.64 -4.15 -13.72
N GLU A 67 -5.43 -4.17 -13.15
CA GLU A 67 -4.23 -3.54 -13.73
C GLU A 67 -3.80 -4.21 -15.04
N ALA A 68 -3.91 -5.53 -15.12
CA ALA A 68 -3.63 -6.30 -16.34
C ALA A 68 -4.68 -6.10 -17.45
N GLY A 69 -5.72 -5.31 -17.21
CA GLY A 69 -6.81 -5.07 -18.16
C GLY A 69 -7.70 -6.29 -18.38
N ALA A 70 -7.65 -7.28 -17.48
CA ALA A 70 -8.58 -8.40 -17.46
C ALA A 70 -9.91 -7.95 -16.88
N LEU A 71 -10.61 -7.09 -17.63
CA LEU A 71 -12.01 -6.79 -17.36
C LEU A 71 -12.78 -8.12 -17.51
N PRO A 72 -13.64 -8.49 -16.54
CA PRO A 72 -14.58 -9.57 -16.78
C PRO A 72 -15.38 -9.21 -18.03
N ALA A 73 -15.38 -10.13 -19.01
CA ALA A 73 -16.18 -10.00 -20.20
C ALA A 73 -17.62 -9.70 -19.77
N ASP A 74 -18.13 -8.60 -20.31
CA ASP A 74 -19.51 -8.14 -20.21
C ASP A 74 -20.48 -9.32 -20.37
N GLU A 75 -20.99 -9.82 -19.24
CA GLU A 75 -22.23 -10.57 -19.21
C GLU A 75 -23.24 -9.72 -18.46
N ALA A 76 -23.76 -8.75 -19.22
CA ALA A 76 -24.88 -7.88 -18.92
C ALA A 76 -25.83 -8.46 -17.85
N ALA A 77 -25.73 -7.96 -16.63
CA ALA A 77 -26.77 -8.12 -15.63
C ALA A 77 -27.95 -7.18 -15.98
N PRO A 78 -29.20 -7.65 -15.96
CA PRO A 78 -30.35 -6.79 -16.21
C PRO A 78 -30.55 -5.82 -15.06
N ALA A 79 -30.95 -4.60 -15.42
CA ALA A 79 -31.35 -3.56 -14.49
C ALA A 79 -32.55 -3.98 -13.60
N HIS A 80 -32.60 -3.38 -12.41
CA HIS A 80 -33.65 -3.33 -11.39
C HIS A 80 -33.50 -4.28 -10.19
N ALA A 81 -33.19 -3.72 -9.01
CA ALA A 81 -34.23 -3.27 -8.07
C ALA A 81 -33.58 -2.53 -6.88
N ASP A 82 -34.14 -1.36 -6.53
CA ASP A 82 -33.98 -0.76 -5.21
C ASP A 82 -34.26 -1.81 -4.13
N HIS A 83 -33.29 -2.02 -3.25
CA HIS A 83 -33.57 -2.63 -1.96
C HIS A 83 -32.84 -1.82 -0.89
N ASP A 84 -33.56 -0.82 -0.37
CA ASP A 84 -33.32 -0.26 0.95
C ASP A 84 -33.33 -1.41 1.95
N ILE A 85 -32.16 -1.75 2.50
CA ILE A 85 -32.09 -2.60 3.68
C ILE A 85 -32.40 -1.70 4.86
N ASP A 86 -33.67 -1.74 5.25
CA ASP A 86 -34.15 -1.25 6.54
C ASP A 86 -33.56 -2.14 7.65
N PHE A 87 -32.75 -1.55 8.52
CA PHE A 87 -32.35 -2.17 9.76
C PHE A 87 -33.33 -1.72 10.83
N ASP A 88 -34.39 -2.53 11.02
CA ASP A 88 -35.22 -2.52 12.23
C ASP A 88 -34.32 -2.76 13.46
N ASP A 89 -34.07 -1.71 14.24
CA ASP A 89 -33.56 -1.82 15.61
C ASP A 89 -34.70 -1.47 16.58
N GLU A 90 -35.56 -2.46 16.80
CA GLU A 90 -36.62 -2.43 17.80
C GLU A 90 -36.05 -2.90 19.14
N HIS A 91 -35.38 -2.02 19.88
CA HIS A 91 -35.13 -2.18 21.31
C HIS A 91 -35.62 -0.94 22.08
N ALA A 92 -36.70 -1.18 22.83
CA ALA A 92 -37.50 -0.20 23.53
C ALA A 92 -36.78 0.51 24.69
N ALA A 93 -36.95 1.85 24.70
CA ALA A 93 -37.26 2.75 25.81
C ALA A 93 -36.48 2.64 27.14
N HIS A 94 -35.85 3.77 27.56
CA HIS A 94 -36.32 4.64 28.65
C HIS A 94 -35.40 5.86 28.77
N GLN A 95 -35.87 7.05 28.35
CA GLN A 95 -35.24 8.34 28.69
C GLN A 95 -36.27 9.22 29.42
N PRO A 96 -35.98 9.72 30.64
CA PRO A 96 -36.87 10.64 31.35
C PRO A 96 -36.84 12.06 30.76
N PRO A 97 -37.87 12.90 30.98
CA PRO A 97 -38.00 14.20 30.33
C PRO A 97 -37.01 15.25 30.84
N ASP A 98 -36.48 16.05 29.92
CA ASP A 98 -35.63 17.21 30.17
C ASP A 98 -36.48 18.41 30.67
N PRO A 99 -36.16 19.08 31.80
CA PRO A 99 -36.97 20.15 32.38
C PRO A 99 -36.68 21.56 31.86
N TYR A 100 -35.94 21.75 30.77
CA TYR A 100 -35.65 23.10 30.24
C TYR A 100 -36.22 23.34 28.84
N ALA A 101 -37.53 23.57 28.79
CA ALA A 101 -38.17 24.25 27.66
C ALA A 101 -38.63 25.64 28.12
N ASP A 102 -37.81 26.66 27.87
CA ASP A 102 -38.27 28.05 27.84
C ASP A 102 -37.27 28.94 27.09
N TYR A 103 -37.62 29.32 25.85
CA TYR A 103 -37.65 30.71 25.43
C TYR A 103 -38.39 30.84 24.09
N GLU A 104 -39.49 31.59 24.13
CA GLU A 104 -40.17 32.16 22.98
C GLU A 104 -39.27 33.16 22.23
N SER A 105 -39.48 33.28 20.91
CA SER A 105 -39.72 34.58 20.27
C SER A 105 -40.16 34.38 18.83
N GLY A 106 -41.38 34.84 18.51
CA GLY A 106 -41.94 34.77 17.17
C GLY A 106 -41.39 35.82 16.21
N THR A 107 -41.69 35.65 14.92
CA THR A 107 -42.44 36.61 14.10
C THR A 107 -42.58 36.10 12.65
N ASP A 108 -43.84 35.91 12.27
CA ASP A 108 -44.48 36.16 10.97
C ASP A 108 -43.65 36.67 9.75
N ARG A 109 -43.84 35.95 8.63
CA ARG A 109 -44.27 36.42 7.27
C ARG A 109 -43.32 36.29 6.04
N HIS A 110 -43.91 35.58 5.06
CA HIS A 110 -43.85 35.65 3.59
C HIS A 110 -42.70 34.97 2.80
N PRO A 111 -43.02 34.13 1.79
CA PRO A 111 -42.06 33.52 0.88
C PRO A 111 -41.87 34.36 -0.42
N PRO A 112 -40.66 34.41 -1.01
CA PRO A 112 -40.50 34.83 -2.38
C PRO A 112 -40.51 33.64 -3.35
N ARG A 113 -41.12 33.89 -4.51
CA ARG A 113 -41.40 32.97 -5.60
C ARG A 113 -40.14 32.60 -6.40
N ARG A 114 -40.13 31.37 -6.92
CA ARG A 114 -39.25 30.86 -7.98
C ARG A 114 -39.21 31.80 -9.19
N GLY A 115 -38.00 32.21 -9.59
CA GLY A 115 -37.69 32.79 -10.89
C GLY A 115 -36.72 31.87 -11.65
N LEU A 116 -37.21 31.28 -12.73
CA LEU A 116 -36.51 30.41 -13.67
C LEU A 116 -35.71 31.29 -14.65
N VAL A 117 -34.39 31.13 -14.74
CA VAL A 117 -33.57 31.68 -15.84
C VAL A 117 -32.57 30.64 -16.31
N SER A 118 -32.77 30.18 -17.54
CA SER A 118 -31.88 29.32 -18.33
C SER A 118 -30.71 30.12 -18.90
N MET A 119 -29.47 29.64 -18.74
CA MET A 119 -28.29 30.26 -19.37
C MET A 119 -27.38 29.18 -20.00
N PRO A 120 -27.55 28.85 -21.30
CA PRO A 120 -26.71 27.87 -21.98
C PRO A 120 -25.64 28.58 -22.83
N THR A 121 -24.50 28.95 -22.24
CA THR A 121 -23.33 29.42 -23.03
C THR A 121 -21.95 29.05 -22.46
N LEU A 122 -21.86 28.24 -21.39
CA LEU A 122 -20.56 27.83 -20.81
C LEU A 122 -20.02 26.48 -21.33
N ILE A 123 -20.82 25.69 -22.06
CA ILE A 123 -20.42 24.35 -22.53
C ILE A 123 -19.46 24.41 -23.73
N GLY A 124 -19.54 25.45 -24.57
CA GLY A 124 -18.74 25.54 -25.79
C GLY A 124 -17.25 25.79 -25.55
N ILE A 125 -16.89 26.52 -24.48
CA ILE A 125 -15.50 26.90 -24.20
C ILE A 125 -14.73 25.71 -23.60
N GLY A 126 -15.38 24.91 -22.75
CA GLY A 126 -14.78 23.70 -22.18
C GLY A 126 -14.47 22.64 -23.25
N ALA A 127 -15.37 22.45 -24.22
CA ALA A 127 -15.17 21.49 -25.31
C ALA A 127 -14.01 21.88 -26.23
N ALA A 128 -13.84 23.17 -26.53
CA ALA A 128 -12.74 23.65 -27.36
C ALA A 128 -11.37 23.50 -26.66
N LEU A 129 -11.30 23.78 -25.36
CA LEU A 129 -10.08 23.58 -24.55
C LEU A 129 -9.71 22.10 -24.45
N PHE A 130 -10.70 21.23 -24.24
CA PHE A 130 -10.49 19.79 -24.19
C PHE A 130 -9.95 19.23 -25.52
N LEU A 131 -10.46 19.72 -26.66
CA LEU A 131 -10.03 19.27 -27.98
C LEU A 131 -8.59 19.71 -28.30
N VAL A 132 -8.19 20.92 -27.88
CA VAL A 132 -6.80 21.40 -28.02
C VAL A 132 -5.84 20.58 -27.16
N ILE A 133 -6.22 20.29 -25.91
CA ILE A 133 -5.43 19.46 -24.99
C ILE A 133 -5.34 18.02 -25.52
N ALA A 134 -6.44 17.45 -26.02
CA ALA A 134 -6.45 16.12 -26.62
C ALA A 134 -5.54 16.04 -27.87
N LEU A 135 -5.58 17.06 -28.75
CA LEU A 135 -4.69 17.11 -29.92
C LEU A 135 -3.21 17.26 -29.54
N TYR A 136 -2.90 17.99 -28.46
CA TYR A 136 -1.54 18.10 -27.95
C TYR A 136 -1.02 16.75 -27.43
N VAL A 137 -1.82 16.04 -26.63
CA VAL A 137 -1.47 14.72 -26.06
C VAL A 137 -1.30 13.66 -27.17
N VAL A 138 -2.15 13.68 -28.20
CA VAL A 138 -1.99 12.79 -29.36
C VAL A 138 -0.67 13.06 -30.08
N SER A 139 -0.25 14.33 -30.25
CA SER A 139 1.00 14.65 -30.94
C SER A 139 2.25 14.13 -30.21
N THR A 140 2.23 14.00 -28.88
CA THR A 140 3.36 13.49 -28.09
C THR A 140 3.50 11.97 -28.12
N ILE A 141 2.43 11.24 -28.40
CA ILE A 141 2.44 9.77 -28.47
C ILE A 141 2.94 9.29 -29.84
N PHE A 142 2.70 10.06 -30.90
CA PHE A 142 3.06 9.67 -32.28
C PHE A 142 4.46 10.15 -32.75
N GLN A 143 5.29 10.75 -31.90
CA GLN A 143 6.66 11.16 -32.25
C GLN A 143 7.76 10.14 -31.93
N SER A 144 7.44 8.98 -31.36
CA SER A 144 8.42 7.93 -31.05
C SER A 144 8.41 6.79 -32.06
N ASP A 145 8.80 7.08 -33.31
CA ASP A 145 9.27 6.07 -34.26
C ASP A 145 10.60 6.54 -34.85
N ALA A 146 11.68 6.38 -34.07
CA ALA A 146 13.04 6.37 -34.59
C ALA A 146 13.52 4.92 -34.65
N ALA A 147 13.56 4.38 -35.86
CA ALA A 147 13.92 3.01 -36.19
C ALA A 147 15.28 2.57 -35.63
N VAL A 148 15.31 1.40 -35.01
CA VAL A 148 16.53 0.61 -34.76
C VAL A 148 16.58 -0.52 -35.81
N PRO A 149 17.68 -0.71 -36.57
CA PRO A 149 17.71 -1.70 -37.63
C PRO A 149 17.85 -3.11 -37.06
N ALA A 150 17.09 -4.03 -37.66
CA ALA A 150 17.08 -5.46 -37.37
C ALA A 150 18.41 -6.13 -37.75
N GLY A 151 18.95 -6.91 -36.80
CA GLY A 151 19.98 -7.92 -37.06
C GLY A 151 19.32 -9.27 -37.33
N GLU A 152 19.51 -9.74 -38.56
CA GLU A 152 19.18 -11.06 -39.10
C GLU A 152 19.87 -12.20 -38.31
N GLY A 153 19.13 -13.27 -38.01
CA GLY A 153 19.68 -14.46 -37.33
C GLY A 153 18.65 -15.58 -37.14
N ASP A 154 18.52 -16.37 -38.21
CA ASP A 154 17.88 -17.67 -38.44
C ASP A 154 17.25 -18.53 -37.30
N ASN A 155 16.17 -19.20 -37.73
CA ASN A 155 15.38 -20.28 -37.13
C ASN A 155 16.12 -21.34 -36.28
N ALA A 156 15.50 -21.78 -35.18
CA ALA A 156 15.41 -23.21 -34.83
C ALA A 156 14.19 -23.53 -33.94
N THR A 157 13.61 -24.68 -34.25
CA THR A 157 12.36 -25.30 -33.76
C THR A 157 12.54 -26.08 -32.45
N VAL A 158 11.51 -26.02 -31.59
CA VAL A 158 11.06 -26.97 -30.54
C VAL A 158 12.09 -27.45 -29.50
N THR A 159 11.82 -27.11 -28.23
CA THR A 159 11.73 -28.10 -27.13
C THR A 159 11.12 -27.43 -25.90
N GLY A 160 10.08 -28.02 -25.33
CA GLY A 160 9.83 -27.81 -23.91
C GLY A 160 10.96 -28.49 -23.16
N GLU A 161 11.67 -27.76 -22.31
CA GLU A 161 12.56 -28.36 -21.31
C GLU A 161 12.90 -27.33 -20.21
N ALA A 162 12.80 -27.82 -18.99
CA ALA A 162 13.61 -27.51 -17.81
C ALA A 162 13.77 -26.06 -17.32
N THR A 163 13.25 -25.85 -16.11
CA THR A 163 14.03 -25.30 -14.98
C THR A 163 15.54 -25.39 -15.22
N SER A 164 16.17 -24.25 -15.50
CA SER A 164 17.60 -24.09 -15.25
C SER A 164 17.77 -23.66 -13.78
N PRO A 165 18.66 -24.33 -13.03
CA PRO A 165 18.90 -24.04 -11.62
C PRO A 165 19.81 -22.81 -11.47
N THR A 166 19.52 -22.00 -10.46
CA THR A 166 20.34 -20.88 -9.93
C THR A 166 20.15 -19.50 -10.60
N ASP A 167 18.99 -18.88 -10.35
CA ASP A 167 18.87 -17.41 -10.31
C ASP A 167 18.10 -17.04 -9.03
N ILE A 168 18.84 -16.51 -8.04
CA ILE A 168 18.34 -16.32 -6.68
C ILE A 168 17.45 -15.06 -6.69
N SER A 169 16.14 -15.26 -6.67
CA SER A 169 15.14 -14.20 -6.65
C SER A 169 15.33 -13.30 -5.43
N TRP A 170 15.34 -11.99 -5.65
CA TRP A 170 15.23 -11.03 -4.56
C TRP A 170 13.88 -11.18 -3.87
N ILE A 171 13.91 -11.36 -2.55
CA ILE A 171 12.75 -11.41 -1.68
C ILE A 171 12.48 -9.99 -1.18
N ASN A 172 11.27 -9.48 -1.41
CA ASN A 172 10.85 -8.19 -0.90
C ASN A 172 10.47 -8.30 0.58
N VAL A 173 11.20 -7.64 1.45
CA VAL A 173 10.96 -7.63 2.91
C VAL A 173 10.12 -6.43 3.32
N PHE A 174 10.31 -5.30 2.64
CA PHE A 174 9.59 -4.06 2.86
C PHE A 174 9.44 -3.27 1.56
N SER A 175 8.28 -2.67 1.39
CA SER A 175 7.98 -1.63 0.39
C SER A 175 7.36 -0.42 1.08
N GLY A 176 7.56 0.78 0.52
CA GLY A 176 7.07 2.03 1.10
C GLY A 176 5.56 2.09 1.40
N GLY A 177 4.74 1.27 0.73
CA GLY A 177 3.30 1.14 1.02
C GLY A 177 2.95 0.35 2.29
N ASN A 178 3.90 -0.37 2.89
CA ASN A 178 3.63 -1.33 3.98
C ASN A 178 4.11 -0.79 5.34
N ILE A 179 3.68 0.41 5.71
CA ILE A 179 4.10 1.10 6.95
C ILE A 179 3.80 0.30 8.22
N GLU A 180 2.78 -0.56 8.20
CA GLU A 180 2.35 -1.42 9.32
C GLU A 180 3.38 -2.48 9.73
N THR A 181 4.36 -2.75 8.86
CA THR A 181 5.50 -3.64 9.18
C THR A 181 6.58 -2.95 10.03
N LEU A 182 6.46 -1.63 10.19
CA LEU A 182 7.37 -0.79 10.96
C LEU A 182 6.81 -0.49 12.34
N SER A 183 7.69 -0.39 13.32
CA SER A 183 7.35 0.04 14.68
C SER A 183 8.44 0.94 15.26
N THR A 184 8.07 1.80 16.21
CA THR A 184 8.98 2.79 16.83
C THR A 184 8.96 2.67 18.35
N PRO A 185 9.45 1.55 18.91
CA PRO A 185 9.31 1.25 20.34
C PRO A 185 10.15 2.18 21.24
N GLU A 186 11.26 2.71 20.72
CA GLU A 186 12.16 3.62 21.43
C GLU A 186 11.85 5.11 21.13
N GLY A 187 10.65 5.38 20.61
CA GLY A 187 10.26 6.69 20.11
C GLY A 187 10.63 6.90 18.64
N GLY A 188 10.44 8.13 18.16
CA GLY A 188 10.49 8.45 16.73
C GLY A 188 9.10 8.43 16.08
N ARG A 189 9.05 8.84 14.82
CA ARG A 189 7.83 8.92 14.01
C ARG A 189 8.06 8.26 12.67
N VAL A 190 7.04 7.54 12.20
CA VAL A 190 6.95 7.06 10.82
C VAL A 190 5.71 7.68 10.17
N GLU A 191 5.83 8.11 8.93
CA GLU A 191 4.75 8.70 8.15
C GLU A 191 4.81 8.18 6.72
N ALA A 192 3.70 7.69 6.19
CA ALA A 192 3.61 7.29 4.79
C ALA A 192 3.61 8.55 3.92
N ILE A 193 4.47 8.56 2.91
CA ILE A 193 4.66 9.69 2.00
C ILE A 193 4.82 9.19 0.57
N THR A 194 4.75 10.12 -0.39
CA THR A 194 5.22 9.90 -1.76
C THR A 194 6.48 10.75 -1.97
N ALA A 195 7.61 10.11 -2.27
CA ALA A 195 8.88 10.77 -2.57
C ALA A 195 9.39 10.27 -3.92
N ASN A 196 9.91 11.16 -4.77
CA ASN A 196 10.43 10.82 -6.11
C ASN A 196 9.44 10.02 -6.98
N GLY A 197 8.13 10.21 -6.81
CA GLY A 197 7.10 9.46 -7.54
C GLY A 197 6.91 8.02 -7.08
N ARG A 198 7.45 7.64 -5.91
CA ARG A 198 7.33 6.33 -5.29
C ARG A 198 6.77 6.45 -3.87
N GLU A 199 6.04 5.44 -3.44
CA GLU A 199 5.66 5.32 -2.03
C GLU A 199 6.90 5.09 -1.16
N ALA A 200 6.95 5.78 -0.02
CA ALA A 200 8.03 5.70 0.94
C ALA A 200 7.49 5.93 2.36
N VAL A 201 8.28 5.58 3.36
CA VAL A 201 8.02 5.95 4.75
C VAL A 201 9.08 6.95 5.20
N ARG A 202 8.64 8.14 5.62
CA ARG A 202 9.49 9.10 6.31
C ARG A 202 9.67 8.68 7.74
N MET A 203 10.90 8.34 8.11
CA MET A 203 11.31 8.07 9.47
C MET A 203 11.91 9.34 10.08
N GLN A 204 11.55 9.67 11.32
CA GLN A 204 12.08 10.83 12.01
C GLN A 204 12.41 10.52 13.47
N SER A 205 13.65 10.76 13.87
CA SER A 205 14.08 10.69 15.26
C SER A 205 13.73 11.97 16.03
N PRO A 206 13.39 11.85 17.34
CA PRO A 206 13.15 13.02 18.20
C PRO A 206 14.41 13.89 18.32
N SER A 207 14.22 15.20 18.45
CA SER A 207 15.33 16.15 18.58
C SER A 207 16.28 15.79 19.73
N GLY A 208 17.58 15.73 19.44
CA GLY A 208 18.62 15.43 20.42
C GLY A 208 18.69 13.96 20.86
N GLN A 209 17.94 13.08 20.20
CA GLN A 209 17.91 11.64 20.48
C GLN A 209 18.10 10.86 19.17
N THR A 210 18.56 9.63 19.31
CA THR A 210 18.54 8.64 18.23
C THR A 210 17.45 7.63 18.56
N SER A 211 16.58 7.34 17.60
CA SER A 211 15.53 6.33 17.76
C SER A 211 15.66 5.27 16.66
N GLU A 212 15.55 4.00 17.03
CA GLU A 212 15.53 2.89 16.07
C GLU A 212 14.09 2.63 15.60
N VAL A 213 13.87 2.68 14.28
CA VAL A 213 12.67 2.16 13.60
C VAL A 213 12.88 0.68 13.34
N MET A 214 11.94 -0.14 13.80
CA MET A 214 12.03 -1.60 13.75
C MET A 214 11.16 -2.16 12.63
N LEU A 215 11.80 -2.72 11.61
CA LEU A 215 11.17 -3.49 10.55
C LEU A 215 11.16 -4.98 10.93
N ALA A 216 9.96 -5.54 11.08
CA ALA A 216 9.80 -6.95 11.42
C ALA A 216 10.07 -7.85 10.21
N VAL A 217 10.90 -8.88 10.40
CA VAL A 217 11.17 -9.93 9.43
C VAL A 217 10.56 -11.23 9.97
N GLY A 218 9.54 -11.71 9.27
CA GLY A 218 8.74 -12.85 9.70
C GLY A 218 9.56 -14.14 9.84
N PRO A 219 9.15 -15.06 10.73
CA PRO A 219 9.87 -16.32 10.99
C PRO A 219 9.92 -17.24 9.76
N GLY A 220 8.97 -17.11 8.82
CA GLY A 220 8.99 -17.85 7.55
C GLY A 220 10.21 -17.49 6.71
N LEU A 221 10.45 -16.19 6.48
CA LEU A 221 11.62 -15.71 5.75
C LEU A 221 12.92 -16.01 6.50
N VAL A 222 12.94 -15.83 7.82
CA VAL A 222 14.13 -16.16 8.63
C VAL A 222 14.50 -17.64 8.51
N GLY A 223 13.50 -18.53 8.54
CA GLY A 223 13.73 -19.97 8.36
C GLY A 223 14.24 -20.33 6.97
N GLU A 224 13.80 -19.61 5.93
CA GLU A 224 14.26 -19.82 4.55
C GLU A 224 15.74 -19.43 4.37
N ILE A 225 16.18 -18.37 5.04
CA ILE A 225 17.56 -17.85 4.92
C ILE A 225 18.51 -18.35 6.03
N ALA A 226 18.04 -19.18 6.95
CA ALA A 226 18.84 -19.69 8.05
C ALA A 226 20.08 -20.45 7.55
N GLY A 227 21.24 -20.19 8.16
CA GLY A 227 22.52 -20.80 7.78
C GLY A 227 23.13 -20.30 6.47
N SER A 228 22.46 -19.37 5.79
CA SER A 228 22.91 -18.78 4.53
C SER A 228 23.63 -17.45 4.74
N THR A 229 24.46 -17.07 3.77
CA THR A 229 24.88 -15.66 3.65
C THR A 229 23.83 -14.93 2.81
N VAL A 230 23.35 -13.80 3.31
CA VAL A 230 22.29 -13.02 2.69
C VAL A 230 22.83 -11.65 2.31
N ARG A 231 22.54 -11.23 1.09
CA ARG A 231 22.74 -9.86 0.63
C ARG A 231 21.47 -9.07 0.88
N VAL A 232 21.57 -8.06 1.72
CA VAL A 232 20.50 -7.09 1.98
C VAL A 232 20.73 -5.87 1.12
N GLU A 233 19.67 -5.40 0.47
CA GLU A 233 19.63 -4.08 -0.14
C GLU A 233 18.55 -3.25 0.52
N LEU A 234 18.95 -2.09 1.03
CA LEU A 234 18.08 -1.09 1.63
C LEU A 234 18.09 0.15 0.74
N THR A 235 16.93 0.54 0.22
CA THR A 235 16.79 1.78 -0.56
C THR A 235 16.26 2.88 0.35
N ALA A 236 17.06 3.92 0.56
CA ALA A 236 16.73 5.05 1.41
C ALA A 236 17.24 6.38 0.81
N GLY A 237 16.77 7.50 1.32
CA GLY A 237 17.14 8.80 0.78
C GLY A 237 16.96 9.97 1.74
N SER A 238 17.58 11.08 1.37
CA SER A 238 17.48 12.37 2.05
C SER A 238 16.27 13.16 1.55
N PRO A 239 15.34 13.55 2.44
CA PRO A 239 14.15 14.34 2.08
C PRO A 239 14.45 15.69 1.40
N ASP A 240 15.60 16.29 1.70
CA ASP A 240 15.95 17.65 1.30
C ASP A 240 17.30 17.76 0.59
N SER A 241 17.84 16.61 0.15
CA SER A 241 19.16 16.49 -0.48
C SER A 241 20.34 17.01 0.37
N ARG A 242 20.14 17.27 1.67
CA ARG A 242 21.27 17.48 2.60
C ARG A 242 21.74 16.13 3.13
N ALA A 243 22.99 16.05 3.57
CA ALA A 243 23.53 14.82 4.12
C ALA A 243 22.66 14.30 5.28
N ARG A 244 22.43 12.98 5.27
CA ARG A 244 21.78 12.21 6.33
C ARG A 244 22.69 11.05 6.66
N GLU A 245 23.02 10.92 7.94
CA GLU A 245 23.69 9.73 8.46
C GLU A 245 22.66 8.84 9.15
N PHE A 246 22.66 7.56 8.83
CA PHE A 246 21.81 6.58 9.50
C PHE A 246 22.58 5.30 9.78
N SER A 247 22.06 4.48 10.69
CA SER A 247 22.64 3.17 10.98
C SER A 247 21.63 2.04 10.90
N VAL A 248 22.12 0.84 10.62
CA VAL A 248 21.33 -0.38 10.52
C VAL A 248 21.90 -1.44 11.44
N ARG A 249 21.02 -2.14 12.16
CA ARG A 249 21.34 -3.32 12.98
C ARG A 249 20.38 -4.45 12.64
N CYS A 250 20.88 -5.68 12.67
CA CYS A 250 20.17 -6.88 12.31
C CYS A 250 20.00 -7.71 13.57
N LEU A 251 18.82 -7.64 14.17
CA LEU A 251 18.51 -8.26 15.45
C LEU A 251 17.88 -9.63 15.21
N PHE A 252 18.44 -10.66 15.81
CA PHE A 252 17.87 -12.00 15.85
C PHE A 252 17.68 -12.35 17.33
N ALA A 253 16.42 -12.53 17.73
CA ALA A 253 16.03 -12.49 19.14
C ALA A 253 16.60 -11.23 19.84
N SER A 254 17.40 -11.38 20.89
CA SER A 254 18.02 -10.27 21.62
C SER A 254 19.47 -9.99 21.22
N SER A 255 19.97 -10.59 20.14
CA SER A 255 21.36 -10.46 19.69
C SER A 255 21.45 -9.77 18.33
N SER A 256 22.42 -8.87 18.15
CA SER A 256 22.71 -8.26 16.85
C SER A 256 23.73 -9.12 16.13
N ILE A 257 23.42 -9.60 14.92
CA ILE A 257 24.35 -10.44 14.13
C ILE A 257 25.09 -9.65 13.05
N CYS A 258 24.55 -8.50 12.64
CA CYS A 258 25.34 -7.51 11.95
C CYS A 258 25.75 -6.44 12.96
N ASP A 259 27.03 -6.07 12.95
CA ASP A 259 27.51 -4.87 13.62
C ASP A 259 26.73 -3.66 13.10
N ARG A 260 26.66 -2.59 13.89
CA ARG A 260 25.97 -1.35 13.50
C ARG A 260 26.60 -0.78 12.23
N GLN A 261 25.99 -1.06 11.08
CA GLN A 261 26.40 -0.53 9.78
C GLN A 261 26.01 0.94 9.74
N ARG A 262 26.92 1.82 9.31
CA ARG A 262 26.66 3.25 9.17
C ARG A 262 26.76 3.65 7.71
N PHE A 263 25.78 4.44 7.27
CA PHE A 263 25.66 4.93 5.91
C PHE A 263 25.42 6.43 5.92
N VAL A 264 25.84 7.09 4.84
CA VAL A 264 25.56 8.51 4.59
C VAL A 264 24.96 8.63 3.21
N THR A 265 23.92 9.46 3.08
CA THR A 265 23.37 9.84 1.78
C THR A 265 22.98 11.30 1.74
N SER A 266 23.21 11.93 0.59
CA SER A 266 22.59 13.21 0.22
C SER A 266 21.68 13.06 -1.00
N MET A 267 21.57 11.85 -1.55
CA MET A 267 20.67 11.57 -2.66
C MET A 267 19.25 11.43 -2.13
N GLN A 268 18.26 11.84 -2.93
CA GLN A 268 16.85 11.68 -2.55
C GLN A 268 16.40 10.22 -2.57
N GLU A 269 17.15 9.34 -3.24
CA GLU A 269 16.94 7.89 -3.30
C GLU A 269 18.28 7.22 -3.68
N GLU A 270 18.75 6.27 -2.87
CA GLU A 270 19.99 5.54 -3.05
C GLU A 270 19.88 4.12 -2.47
N ALA A 271 20.52 3.15 -3.11
CA ALA A 271 20.52 1.75 -2.68
C ALA A 271 21.82 1.40 -1.92
N PHE A 272 21.66 0.92 -0.69
CA PHE A 272 22.75 0.47 0.18
C PHE A 272 22.75 -1.04 0.27
N VAL A 273 23.87 -1.66 -0.09
CA VAL A 273 24.02 -3.12 -0.15
C VAL A 273 25.04 -3.57 0.89
N PHE A 274 24.69 -4.58 1.68
CA PHE A 274 25.58 -5.22 2.64
C PHE A 274 25.24 -6.70 2.81
N ASP A 275 26.23 -7.48 3.22
CA ASP A 275 26.09 -8.93 3.37
C ASP A 275 26.05 -9.29 4.87
N ILE A 276 25.21 -10.27 5.23
CA ILE A 276 25.08 -10.79 6.59
C ILE A 276 25.15 -12.32 6.58
N ALA A 277 25.80 -12.91 7.59
CA ALA A 277 25.79 -14.35 7.81
C ALA A 277 24.68 -14.71 8.80
N VAL A 278 23.64 -15.40 8.34
CA VAL A 278 22.51 -15.79 9.19
C VAL A 278 22.84 -17.09 9.94
N PRO A 279 22.66 -17.15 11.27
CA PRO A 279 22.88 -18.39 12.03
C PRO A 279 22.01 -19.55 11.50
N GLY A 280 22.56 -20.77 11.50
CA GLY A 280 21.83 -21.96 11.06
C GLY A 280 20.67 -22.38 11.97
N ASP A 281 20.71 -21.95 13.24
CA ASP A 281 19.68 -22.17 14.25
C ASP A 281 18.71 -20.98 14.37
N ALA A 282 18.77 -20.01 13.44
CA ALA A 282 17.85 -18.89 13.41
C ALA A 282 16.41 -19.37 13.12
N ALA A 283 15.59 -19.45 14.17
CA ALA A 283 14.17 -19.80 14.08
C ALA A 283 13.25 -18.69 14.62
N SER A 284 13.81 -17.71 15.34
CA SER A 284 13.08 -16.57 15.88
C SER A 284 12.87 -15.51 14.80
N PRO A 285 11.79 -14.71 14.88
CA PRO A 285 11.67 -13.50 14.07
C PRO A 285 12.91 -12.63 14.19
N ALA A 286 13.29 -12.03 13.07
CA ALA A 286 14.38 -11.07 13.02
C ALA A 286 13.80 -9.66 12.89
N THR A 287 14.60 -8.66 13.26
CA THR A 287 14.21 -7.26 13.14
C THR A 287 15.37 -6.48 12.55
N LEU A 288 15.09 -5.69 11.52
CA LEU A 288 16.04 -4.70 11.02
C LEU A 288 15.76 -3.37 11.74
N ALA A 289 16.69 -2.94 12.59
CA ALA A 289 16.60 -1.70 13.34
C ALA A 289 17.35 -0.60 12.60
N ILE A 290 16.63 0.42 12.14
CA ILE A 290 17.12 1.52 11.31
C ILE A 290 17.05 2.81 12.14
N ALA A 291 18.20 3.44 12.38
CA ALA A 291 18.29 4.67 13.17
C ALA A 291 18.70 5.85 12.29
N PRO A 292 17.78 6.78 11.95
CA PRO A 292 18.15 8.02 11.27
C PRO A 292 18.87 8.99 12.24
N GLY A 293 19.69 9.88 11.69
CA GLY A 293 20.29 11.00 12.42
C GLY A 293 21.41 10.65 13.41
N VAL A 294 22.08 9.50 13.26
CA VAL A 294 23.15 9.04 14.17
C VAL A 294 24.43 9.91 14.19
N GLY A 295 24.51 10.92 13.31
CA GLY A 295 25.62 11.88 13.16
C GLY A 295 25.26 13.34 13.48
N GLY A 296 24.01 13.63 13.86
CA GLY A 296 23.57 14.96 14.28
C GLY A 296 23.11 15.92 13.16
N GLU A 297 23.37 15.61 11.90
CA GLU A 297 22.80 16.36 10.75
C GLU A 297 21.56 15.65 10.20
N GLY A 298 20.40 16.25 10.41
CA GLY A 298 19.11 15.76 9.93
C GLY A 298 18.67 14.48 10.65
N SER A 299 17.52 14.55 11.34
CA SER A 299 16.97 13.40 12.06
C SER A 299 15.93 12.62 11.26
N ASP A 300 15.76 12.94 9.99
CA ASP A 300 14.81 12.34 9.07
C ASP A 300 15.49 11.55 7.94
N LEU A 301 14.83 10.47 7.49
CA LEU A 301 15.26 9.60 6.39
C LEU A 301 14.03 9.02 5.71
N ASP A 302 14.00 9.01 4.37
CA ASP A 302 12.93 8.36 3.61
C ASP A 302 13.35 6.92 3.29
N LEU A 303 12.51 5.94 3.61
CA LEU A 303 12.72 4.51 3.33
C LEU A 303 11.79 4.04 2.22
N PHE A 304 12.35 3.49 1.14
CA PHE A 304 11.60 3.08 -0.05
C PHE A 304 11.39 1.57 -0.12
N ALA A 305 12.45 0.80 0.17
CA ALA A 305 12.41 -0.66 0.04
C ALA A 305 13.49 -1.33 0.88
N VAL A 306 13.23 -2.57 1.30
CA VAL A 306 14.23 -3.50 1.80
C VAL A 306 14.03 -4.84 1.11
N ARG A 307 15.07 -5.35 0.46
CA ARG A 307 15.07 -6.65 -0.20
C ARG A 307 16.26 -7.49 0.22
N MET A 308 16.10 -8.80 0.14
CA MET A 308 17.11 -9.77 0.55
C MET A 308 17.26 -10.86 -0.49
N ARG A 309 18.47 -11.40 -0.65
CA ARG A 309 18.68 -12.64 -1.40
C ARG A 309 19.79 -13.45 -0.79
N VAL A 310 19.69 -14.76 -0.89
CA VAL A 310 20.81 -15.66 -0.53
C VAL A 310 21.96 -15.44 -1.52
N ILE A 311 23.19 -15.47 -1.04
CA ILE A 311 24.41 -15.43 -1.84
C ILE A 311 25.31 -16.58 -1.39
N GLY A 312 25.23 -17.71 -2.09
CA GLY A 312 26.00 -18.92 -1.77
C GLY A 312 25.25 -20.18 -2.12
#